data_AF-A0A537ZDT6-F1
#
_entry.id   AF-A0A537ZDT6-F1
#
_cell.length_a   1.000
_cell.length_b   1.000
_cell.length_c   1.000
_cell.angle_alpha   90.00
_cell.angle_beta   90.00
_cell.angle_gamma   90.00
#
_symmetry.space_group_name_H-M   'P 1'
#
loop_
_entity.id
_entity.type
_entity.pdbx_description
1 polymer ?
#
loop_
_entity_poly.entity_id
_entity_poly.type
_entity_poly.pdbx_seq_one_letter_code
_entity_poly.pdbx_strand_id
1 'polypeptide(L)'
;MIEFTEWATEILQRTHEAARRFNPSATVRLSRSGTGVQFSLADEPGDGDRLVQGEGFEILVQEGLDGMVDVVEPHDQLILRPPGSSDRSVRPH
;
A
#
# COMPACT_ATOMS: atom_id res chain seq x y z
N MET A 1 -3.27 8.46 10.54
CA MET A 1 -1.93 8.23 9.95
C MET A 1 -1.91 6.81 9.40
N ILE A 2 -1.33 6.60 8.21
CA ILE A 2 -1.16 5.26 7.64
C ILE A 2 0.29 4.82 7.81
N GLU A 3 0.48 3.57 8.21
CA GLU A 3 1.78 2.93 8.38
C GLU A 3 1.85 1.67 7.52
N PHE A 4 3.06 1.21 7.21
CA PHE A 4 3.29 0.01 6.39
C PHE A 4 4.18 -0.96 7.17
N THR A 5 3.84 -2.25 7.14
CA THR A 5 4.77 -3.28 7.60
C THR A 5 5.93 -3.41 6.62
N GLU A 6 7.08 -3.93 7.08
CA GLU A 6 8.24 -4.16 6.20
C GLU A 6 7.87 -4.99 4.97
N TRP A 7 6.98 -5.98 5.14
CA TRP A 7 6.49 -6.76 4.03
C TRP A 7 5.63 -5.94 3.06
N ALA A 8 4.69 -5.14 3.57
CA ALA A 8 3.89 -4.26 2.73
C ALA A 8 4.78 -3.27 1.96
N THR A 9 5.77 -2.67 2.63
CA THR A 9 6.79 -1.79 2.04
C THR A 9 7.49 -2.46 0.86
N GLU A 10 8.00 -3.68 1.03
CA GLU A 10 8.71 -4.37 -0.05
C GLU A 10 7.80 -4.69 -1.26
N ILE A 11 6.56 -5.15 -1.03
CA ILE A 11 5.64 -5.47 -2.13
C ILE A 11 5.25 -4.19 -2.88
N LEU A 12 4.94 -3.12 -2.15
CA LEU A 12 4.57 -1.84 -2.74
C LEU A 12 5.74 -1.23 -3.51
N GLN A 13 6.97 -1.32 -2.99
CA GLN A 13 8.17 -0.86 -3.67
C GLN A 13 8.40 -1.63 -4.98
N ARG A 14 8.38 -2.97 -4.95
CA ARG A 14 8.53 -3.79 -6.17
C ARG A 14 7.44 -3.49 -7.20
N THR A 15 6.21 -3.29 -6.73
CA THR A 15 5.06 -2.95 -7.59
C THR A 15 5.25 -1.58 -8.22
N HIS A 16 5.66 -0.58 -7.43
CA HIS A 16 5.94 0.77 -7.91
C HIS A 16 7.07 0.79 -8.94
N GLU A 17 8.19 0.09 -8.68
CA GLU A 17 9.29 -0.04 -9.63
C GLU A 17 8.88 -0.73 -10.93
N ALA A 18 8.11 -1.83 -10.82
CA ALA A 18 7.59 -2.53 -11.98
C ALA A 18 6.65 -1.65 -12.80
N ALA A 19 5.73 -0.93 -12.16
CA ALA A 19 4.82 -0.01 -12.83
C ALA A 19 5.57 1.08 -13.59
N ARG A 20 6.58 1.69 -12.95
CA ARG A 20 7.41 2.74 -13.55
C ARG A 20 8.24 2.26 -14.74
N ARG A 21 8.59 0.97 -14.77
CA ARG A 21 9.26 0.35 -15.91
C ARG A 21 8.39 0.33 -17.17
N PHE A 22 7.07 0.21 -17.01
CA PHE A 22 6.12 0.23 -18.14
C PHE A 22 5.64 1.64 -18.45
N ASN A 23 5.36 2.45 -17.44
CA ASN A 23 4.97 3.85 -17.57
C ASN A 23 5.70 4.70 -16.52
N PRO A 24 6.64 5.59 -16.90
CA PRO A 24 7.39 6.41 -15.95
C PRO A 24 6.54 7.28 -15.01
N SER A 25 5.31 7.60 -15.42
CA SER A 25 4.32 8.37 -14.65
C SER A 25 3.45 7.51 -13.73
N ALA A 26 3.47 6.19 -13.88
CA ALA A 26 2.65 5.31 -13.05
C ALA A 26 3.16 5.30 -11.60
N THR A 27 2.22 5.40 -10.66
CA THR A 27 2.42 5.21 -9.24
C THR A 27 1.40 4.20 -8.69
N VAL A 28 1.59 3.77 -7.44
CA VAL A 28 0.68 2.87 -6.75
C VAL A 28 -0.34 3.69 -5.98
N ARG A 29 -1.62 3.33 -6.09
CA ARG A 29 -2.74 3.92 -5.36
C ARG A 29 -3.40 2.91 -4.46
N LEU A 30 -3.47 3.23 -3.16
CA LEU A 30 -4.22 2.50 -2.15
C LEU A 30 -5.62 3.09 -1.99
N SER A 31 -6.61 2.21 -2.08
CA SER A 31 -8.03 2.53 -1.91
C SER A 31 -8.68 1.57 -0.93
N ARG A 32 -9.77 2.01 -0.30
CA ARG A 32 -10.52 1.15 0.62
C ARG A 32 -11.26 0.08 -0.17
N SER A 33 -11.12 -1.19 0.21
CA SER A 33 -11.83 -2.30 -0.42
C SER A 33 -12.43 -3.22 0.63
N GLY A 34 -13.76 -3.25 0.72
CA GLY A 34 -14.49 -4.07 1.70
C GLY A 34 -13.97 -3.88 3.13
N THR A 35 -13.39 -4.94 3.69
CA THR A 35 -12.82 -4.98 5.04
C THR A 35 -11.34 -4.60 5.13
N GLY A 36 -10.70 -4.23 4.01
CA GLY A 36 -9.28 -3.91 3.95
C GLY A 36 -8.95 -2.82 2.95
N VAL A 37 -7.83 -3.00 2.25
CA VAL A 37 -7.34 -2.07 1.23
C VAL A 37 -7.00 -2.83 -0.04
N GLN A 38 -7.06 -2.13 -1.16
CA GLN A 38 -6.60 -2.62 -2.45
C GLN A 38 -5.61 -1.63 -3.03
N PHE A 39 -4.54 -2.15 -3.63
CA PHE A 39 -3.65 -1.36 -4.45
C PHE A 39 -4.05 -1.44 -5.93
N SER A 40 -3.85 -0.34 -6.64
CA SER A 40 -4.07 -0.19 -8.07
C SER A 40 -2.95 0.68 -8.66
N LEU A 41 -2.76 0.65 -9.97
CA LEU A 41 -1.84 1.56 -10.64
C LEU A 41 -2.61 2.80 -11.10
N ALA A 42 -2.04 3.97 -10.87
CA ALA A 42 -2.61 5.24 -11.30
C ALA A 42 -1.48 6.13 -11.84
N ASP A 43 -1.79 6.93 -12.87
CA ASP A 43 -0.83 7.87 -13.44
C ASP A 43 -0.92 9.26 -12.76
N GLU A 44 -2.06 9.56 -12.13
CA GLU A 44 -2.33 10.82 -11.45
C GLU A 44 -3.08 10.59 -10.13
N PRO A 45 -2.94 11.49 -9.13
CA PRO A 45 -3.77 11.51 -7.93
C PRO A 45 -5.26 11.68 -8.28
N GLY A 46 -6.13 10.89 -7.66
CA GLY A 46 -7.57 11.13 -7.68
C GLY A 46 -7.99 12.20 -6.66
N ASP A 47 -9.24 12.66 -6.76
CA ASP A 47 -9.82 13.59 -5.78
C ASP A 47 -9.81 12.96 -4.38
N GLY A 48 -9.19 13.67 -3.43
CA GLY A 48 -9.04 13.19 -2.04
C GLY A 48 -7.92 12.15 -1.86
N ASP A 49 -7.07 11.90 -2.87
CA ASP A 49 -5.86 11.13 -2.63
C ASP A 49 -4.80 12.01 -1.96
N ARG A 50 -4.09 11.45 -0.99
CA ARG A 50 -2.91 12.05 -0.39
C ARG A 50 -1.65 11.28 -0.82
N LEU A 51 -0.60 12.02 -1.14
CA LEU A 51 0.73 11.45 -1.33
C LEU A 51 1.30 11.05 0.02
N VAL A 52 1.69 9.78 0.13
CA VAL A 52 2.36 9.23 1.31
C VAL A 52 3.71 8.70 0.88
N GLN A 53 4.76 9.15 1.57
CA GLN A 53 6.11 8.64 1.37
C GLN A 53 6.28 7.36 2.20
N GLY A 54 6.57 6.26 1.51
CA GLY A 54 7.08 5.04 2.10
C GLY A 54 8.61 5.06 2.14
N GLU A 55 9.21 3.95 2.55
CA GLU A 55 10.66 3.80 2.56
C GLU A 55 11.20 3.63 1.13
N GLY A 56 11.57 4.74 0.50
CA GLY A 56 12.16 4.76 -0.85
C GLY A 56 11.17 4.69 -2.01
N PHE A 57 9.88 4.92 -1.75
CA PHE A 57 8.84 5.02 -2.79
C PHE A 57 7.72 5.96 -2.34
N GLU A 58 6.92 6.44 -3.29
CA GLU A 58 5.79 7.33 -3.04
C GLU A 58 4.52 6.72 -3.60
N ILE A 59 3.45 6.74 -2.82
CA ILE A 59 2.15 6.19 -3.22
C ILE A 59 1.03 7.16 -2.95
N LEU A 60 -0.06 6.98 -3.68
CA LEU A 60 -1.32 7.66 -3.46
C LEU A 60 -2.14 6.85 -2.47
N VAL A 61 -2.72 7.53 -1.48
CA VAL A 61 -3.58 6.90 -0.48
C VAL A 61 -4.89 7.65 -0.47
N GLN A 62 -5.99 6.95 -0.70
CA GLN A 62 -7.32 7.51 -0.57
C GLN A 62 -7.54 8.11 0.83
N GLU A 63 -8.15 9.29 0.91
CA GLU A 63 -8.53 9.92 2.17
C GLU A 63 -9.39 9.00 3.05
N GLY A 64 -9.20 9.11 4.37
CA GLY A 64 -9.90 8.30 5.37
C GLY A 64 -9.30 6.90 5.58
N LEU A 65 -8.19 6.57 4.92
CA LEU A 65 -7.38 5.40 5.26
C LEU A 65 -6.44 5.72 6.42
N ASP A 66 -6.68 5.07 7.55
CA ASP A 66 -5.88 5.20 8.77
C ASP A 66 -5.67 3.82 9.41
N GLY A 67 -4.44 3.54 9.83
CA GLY A 67 -4.06 2.23 10.37
C GLY A 67 -2.75 1.71 9.77
N MET A 68 -2.53 0.41 9.90
CA MET A 68 -1.34 -0.27 9.41
C MET A 68 -1.70 -1.15 8.22
N VAL A 69 -1.09 -0.88 7.08
CA VAL A 69 -1.17 -1.74 5.89
C VAL A 69 -0.22 -2.90 6.11
N ASP A 70 -0.78 -4.10 6.05
CA ASP A 70 -0.06 -5.35 6.20
C ASP A 70 -0.40 -6.29 5.04
N VAL A 71 0.42 -7.32 4.85
CA VAL A 71 0.26 -8.32 3.80
C VAL A 71 -0.16 -9.64 4.45
N VAL A 72 -1.14 -10.34 3.88
CA VAL A 72 -1.52 -11.69 4.31
C VAL A 72 -1.32 -12.72 3.21
N GLU A 73 -0.82 -13.88 3.62
CA GLU A 73 -0.75 -15.08 2.78
C GLU A 73 -2.13 -15.73 2.61
N PRO A 74 -2.32 -16.55 1.55
CA PRO A 74 -1.34 -16.95 0.53
C PRO A 74 -1.36 -16.12 -0.76
N HIS A 75 -2.00 -14.95 -0.76
CA HIS A 75 -2.28 -14.20 -1.99
C HIS A 75 -1.65 -12.81 -2.05
N ASP A 76 -0.64 -12.53 -1.20
CA ASP A 76 -0.05 -11.20 -1.05
C ASP A 76 -1.13 -10.11 -0.91
N GLN A 77 -2.21 -10.44 -0.19
CA GLN A 77 -3.35 -9.57 -0.09
C GLN A 77 -3.04 -8.46 0.91
N LEU A 78 -3.20 -7.20 0.49
CA LEU A 78 -3.10 -6.08 1.42
C LEU A 78 -4.34 -6.02 2.31
N ILE A 79 -4.11 -5.87 3.61
CA ILE A 79 -5.14 -5.64 4.60
C ILE A 79 -4.85 -4.35 5.35
N LEU A 80 -5.90 -3.72 5.88
CA LEU A 80 -5.76 -2.56 6.76
C LEU A 80 -6.09 -2.98 8.18
N ARG A 81 -5.08 -2.98 9.04
CA ARG A 81 -5.22 -3.22 10.46
C ARG A 81 -5.52 -1.91 11.18
N PRO A 82 -6.36 -1.92 12.23
CA PRO A 82 -6.64 -0.72 12.99
C PRO A 82 -5.37 -0.18 13.67
N PRO A 83 -5.26 1.14 13.86
CA PRO A 83 -4.10 1.77 14.46
C PRO A 83 -3.81 1.19 15.85
N GLY A 84 -2.53 0.88 16.13
CA GLY A 84 -2.10 0.28 17.39
C GLY A 84 -2.16 -1.25 17.43
N SER A 85 -2.49 -1.92 16.32
CA SER A 85 -2.40 -3.39 16.23
C SER A 85 -0.94 -3.84 16.26
N SER A 86 -0.59 -4.70 17.22
CA SER A 86 0.74 -5.33 17.31
C SER A 86 0.86 -6.61 16.48
N ASP A 87 -0.27 -7.11 15.95
CA ASP A 87 -0.34 -8.32 15.13
C ASP A 87 0.21 -8.01 13.73
N ARG A 88 1.41 -8.49 13.44
CA ARG A 88 2.07 -8.38 12.14
C ARG A 88 2.12 -9.76 11.51
N SER A 89 1.72 -9.87 10.25
CA SER A 89 1.89 -11.11 9.50
C SER A 89 3.39 -11.47 9.43
N VAL A 90 3.71 -12.72 9.77
CA VAL A 90 5.09 -13.22 9.75
C VAL A 90 5.32 -13.95 8.43
N ARG A 91 6.40 -13.61 7.72
CA ARG A 91 6.81 -14.36 6.52
C ARG A 91 7.20 -15.79 6.88
N PRO A 92 6.70 -16.83 6.20
CA PRO A 92 7.31 -18.15 6.29
C PRO A 92 8.72 -18.10 5.66
N HIS A 93 9.68 -18.76 6.31
CA HIS A 93 11.05 -18.96 5.81
C HIS A 93 11.10 -19.87 4.60
#